data_AF-A0A8S0UWN2-F1
#
_entry.id   AF-A0A8S0UWN2-F1
#
_cell.length_a   1.000
_cell.length_b   1.000
_cell.length_c   1.000
_cell.angle_alpha   90.00
_cell.angle_beta   90.00
_cell.angle_gamma   90.00
#
_symmetry.space_group_name_H-M   'P 1'
#
loop_
_entity.id
_entity.type
_entity.pdbx_description
1 polymer ?
#
loop_
_entity_poly.entity_id
_entity_poly.type
_entity_poly.pdbx_seq_one_letter_code
_entity_poly.pdbx_strand_id
1 'polypeptide(L)'
;MSMVLPGGVGFKLSGKLNDGVTATDLVLTVTQMLRKHGVVGKFVEFYGEGISQLSLADRETIANMSLEYGATMGFSRWTTSLYNILN
;
A
#
# COMPACT_ATOMS: atom_id res chain seq x y z
N MET A 1 -13.81 21.61 11.15
CA MET A 1 -14.14 20.18 10.95
C MET A 1 -13.36 19.38 11.97
N SER A 2 -14.03 18.57 12.80
CA SER A 2 -13.38 17.65 13.74
C SER A 2 -13.11 16.33 13.02
N MET A 3 -11.84 15.97 12.78
CA MET A 3 -11.49 14.61 12.36
C MET A 3 -11.40 13.73 13.60
N VAL A 4 -12.26 12.71 13.67
CA VAL A 4 -12.02 11.57 14.57
C VAL A 4 -10.76 10.89 14.07
N LEU A 5 -9.79 10.64 14.95
CA LEU A 5 -8.54 9.97 14.57
C LEU A 5 -8.91 8.60 13.93
N PRO A 6 -8.66 8.40 12.62
CA PRO A 6 -9.02 7.16 11.96
C PRO A 6 -8.22 6.01 12.56
N GLY A 7 -8.86 4.86 12.75
CA GLY A 7 -8.15 3.63 13.12
C GLY A 7 -7.12 3.26 12.06
N GLY A 8 -5.99 2.66 12.48
CA GLY A 8 -4.92 2.23 11.58
C GLY A 8 -4.95 0.72 11.30
N VAL A 9 -4.65 0.34 10.06
CA VAL A 9 -4.43 -1.05 9.63
C VAL A 9 -3.04 -1.15 9.03
N GLY A 10 -2.20 -2.00 9.59
CA GLY A 10 -0.92 -2.35 9.00
C GLY A 10 -1.06 -3.50 8.01
N PHE A 11 -0.63 -3.31 6.77
CA PHE A 11 -0.56 -4.35 5.74
C PHE A 11 0.89 -4.79 5.53
N LYS A 12 1.23 -5.98 6.02
CA LYS A 12 2.58 -6.55 5.91
C LYS A 12 2.76 -7.28 4.59
N LEU A 13 3.69 -6.81 3.77
CA LEU A 13 4.20 -7.50 2.58
C LEU A 13 5.46 -8.29 2.94
N SER A 14 5.50 -9.56 2.55
CA SER A 14 6.62 -10.45 2.79
C SER A 14 6.94 -11.28 1.55
N GLY A 15 8.20 -11.66 1.40
CA GLY A 15 8.67 -12.44 0.26
C GLY A 15 8.84 -11.60 -1.00
N LYS A 16 8.85 -12.29 -2.14
CA LYS A 16 8.99 -11.70 -3.49
C LYS A 16 7.82 -12.14 -4.36
N LEU A 17 7.53 -11.37 -5.41
CA LEU A 17 6.58 -11.79 -6.44
C LEU A 17 7.08 -13.07 -7.12
N ASN A 18 6.15 -13.98 -7.43
CA ASN A 18 6.46 -15.18 -8.19
C ASN A 18 6.78 -14.81 -9.64
N ASP A 19 7.55 -15.65 -10.32
CA ASP A 19 7.88 -15.45 -11.73
C ASP A 19 6.59 -15.40 -12.56
N GLY A 20 6.46 -14.37 -13.40
CA GLY A 20 5.27 -14.11 -14.22
C GLY A 20 4.16 -13.31 -13.53
N VAL A 21 4.27 -12.98 -12.24
CA VAL A 21 3.34 -12.09 -11.55
C VAL A 21 3.75 -10.63 -11.79
N THR A 22 2.80 -9.81 -12.25
CA THR A 22 3.04 -8.40 -12.53
C THR A 22 2.74 -7.51 -11.32
N ALA A 23 3.22 -6.26 -11.36
CA ALA A 23 2.86 -5.25 -10.36
C ALA A 23 1.34 -5.01 -10.32
N THR A 24 0.68 -5.04 -11.48
CA THR A 24 -0.79 -4.89 -11.57
C THR A 24 -1.51 -6.02 -10.83
N ASP A 25 -1.04 -7.26 -10.96
CA ASP A 25 -1.64 -8.40 -10.26
C ASP A 25 -1.53 -8.24 -8.74
N LEU A 26 -0.38 -7.75 -8.26
CA LEU A 26 -0.17 -7.44 -6.85
C LEU A 26 -1.13 -6.36 -6.37
N VAL A 27 -1.19 -5.23 -7.09
CA VAL A 27 -2.06 -4.09 -6.76
C VAL A 27 -3.52 -4.51 -6.67
N LEU A 28 -4.01 -5.28 -7.65
CA LEU A 28 -5.38 -5.78 -7.66
C LEU A 28 -5.63 -6.75 -6.50
N THR A 29 -4.67 -7.62 -6.20
CA THR A 29 -4.76 -8.58 -5.08
C THR A 29 -4.86 -7.85 -3.74
N VAL A 30 -3.97 -6.89 -3.49
CA VAL A 30 -3.97 -6.06 -2.27
C VAL A 30 -5.28 -5.32 -2.13
N THR A 31 -5.76 -4.70 -3.21
CA THR A 31 -7.04 -3.96 -3.23
C THR A 31 -8.21 -4.86 -2.84
N GLN A 32 -8.28 -6.06 -3.43
CA GLN A 32 -9.34 -7.03 -3.11
C GLN A 32 -9.25 -7.52 -1.66
N MET A 33 -8.05 -7.76 -1.13
CA MET A 33 -7.85 -8.18 0.26
C MET A 33 -8.30 -7.10 1.24
N LEU A 34 -7.88 -5.85 1.03
CA LEU A 34 -8.25 -4.72 1.89
C LEU A 34 -9.75 -4.43 1.84
N ARG A 35 -10.35 -4.52 0.65
CA ARG A 35 -11.80 -4.38 0.49
C ARG A 35 -12.57 -5.45 1.26
N LYS A 36 -12.14 -6.71 1.20
CA LYS A 36 -12.74 -7.81 1.97
C LYS A 36 -12.51 -7.65 3.48
N HIS A 37 -11.38 -7.08 3.89
CA HIS A 37 -11.06 -6.86 5.30
C HIS A 37 -11.91 -5.74 5.95
N GLY A 38 -12.43 -4.79 5.16
CA GLY A 38 -13.25 -3.70 5.68
C GLY A 38 -12.43 -2.58 6.31
N VAL A 39 -11.66 -1.90 5.46
CA VAL A 39 -10.84 -0.73 5.86
C VAL A 39 -11.55 0.61 5.64
N VAL A 40 -12.89 0.60 5.55
CA VAL A 40 -13.67 1.81 5.34
C VAL A 40 -13.43 2.82 6.46
N GLY A 41 -12.99 4.02 6.09
CA GLY A 41 -12.72 5.08 7.07
C GLY A 41 -11.44 4.89 7.90
N LYS A 42 -10.53 3.99 7.49
CA LYS A 42 -9.27 3.69 8.19
C LYS A 42 -8.05 4.14 7.38
N PHE A 43 -6.92 4.27 8.06
CA PHE A 43 -5.61 4.38 7.42
C PHE A 43 -5.02 3.01 7.14
N VAL A 44 -4.39 2.85 5.98
CA VAL A 44 -3.63 1.65 5.64
C VAL A 44 -2.15 1.98 5.50
N GLU A 45 -1.31 1.37 6.34
CA GLU A 45 0.16 1.48 6.26
C GLU A 45 0.73 0.20 5.63
N PHE A 46 1.46 0.35 4.52
CA PHE A 46 2.18 -0.76 3.90
C PHE A 46 3.60 -0.88 4.45
N TYR A 47 3.95 -2.06 4.96
CA TYR A 47 5.26 -2.31 5.57
C TYR A 47 5.75 -3.75 5.34
N GLY A 48 6.98 -4.05 5.77
CA GLY A 48 7.58 -5.39 5.70
C GLY A 48 8.63 -5.54 4.59
N GLU A 49 9.33 -6.67 4.59
CA GLU A 49 10.46 -6.94 3.69
C GLU A 49 10.06 -6.94 2.21
N GLY A 50 8.82 -7.35 1.91
CA GLY A 50 8.30 -7.40 0.55
C GLY A 50 8.16 -6.01 -0.09
N ILE A 51 8.04 -4.94 0.70
CA ILE A 51 8.04 -3.56 0.17
C ILE A 51 9.35 -3.26 -0.54
N SER A 52 10.49 -3.71 0.00
CA SER A 52 11.81 -3.44 -0.57
C SER A 52 11.99 -4.01 -1.99
N GLN A 53 11.21 -5.04 -2.34
CA GLN A 53 11.24 -5.70 -3.64
C GLN A 53 10.39 -4.97 -4.69
N LEU A 54 9.50 -4.08 -4.27
CA LEU A 54 8.67 -3.29 -5.18
C LEU A 54 9.41 -2.05 -5.64
N SER A 55 9.21 -1.64 -6.89
CA SER A 55 9.66 -0.33 -7.35
C SER A 55 8.92 0.77 -6.60
N LEU A 56 9.46 1.99 -6.60
CA LEU A 56 8.74 3.11 -6.01
C LEU A 56 7.38 3.31 -6.68
N ALA A 57 7.34 3.24 -8.02
CA ALA A 57 6.11 3.43 -8.78
C ALA A 57 5.02 2.45 -8.34
N ASP A 58 5.35 1.17 -8.15
CA ASP A 58 4.38 0.16 -7.71
C ASP A 58 3.83 0.45 -6.32
N ARG A 59 4.69 0.91 -5.39
CA ARG A 59 4.27 1.28 -4.03
C ARG A 59 3.31 2.47 -4.05
N GLU A 60 3.61 3.48 -4.86
CA GLU A 60 2.75 4.65 -5.05
C GLU A 60 1.44 4.25 -5.73
N THR A 61 1.46 3.34 -6.70
CA THR A 61 0.24 2.80 -7.33
C THR A 61 -0.68 2.14 -6.30
N ILE A 62 -0.14 1.30 -5.41
CA ILE A 62 -0.94 0.66 -4.34
C ILE A 62 -1.52 1.71 -3.38
N ALA A 63 -0.71 2.68 -2.95
CA ALA A 63 -1.15 3.73 -2.04
C ALA A 63 -2.25 4.61 -2.66
N ASN A 64 -2.12 4.95 -3.94
CA ASN A 64 -3.08 5.76 -4.69
C ASN A 64 -4.43 5.07 -4.88
N MET A 65 -4.51 3.73 -4.80
CA MET A 65 -5.77 2.98 -4.90
C MET A 65 -6.61 2.97 -3.61
N SER A 66 -6.40 3.93 -2.72
CA SER A 66 -7.07 4.00 -1.41
C SER A 66 -8.58 4.07 -1.46
N LEU A 67 -9.14 4.73 -2.48
CA LEU A 67 -10.59 4.79 -2.72
C LEU A 67 -11.16 3.42 -3.08
N GLU A 68 -10.41 2.61 -3.83
CA GLU A 68 -10.84 1.33 -4.40
C GLU A 68 -10.95 0.22 -3.34
N TYR A 69 -10.17 0.32 -2.26
CA TYR A 69 -10.34 -0.52 -1.08
C TYR A 69 -11.08 0.16 0.09
N GLY A 70 -11.54 1.40 -0.10
CA GLY A 70 -12.42 2.13 0.82
C GLY A 70 -11.69 2.84 1.97
N ALA A 71 -10.36 2.85 2.00
CA ALA A 71 -9.61 3.55 3.04
C ALA A 71 -9.75 5.07 2.93
N THR A 72 -9.56 5.77 4.06
CA THR A 72 -9.44 7.23 4.06
C THR A 72 -8.16 7.69 3.40
N MET A 73 -7.08 6.92 3.58
CA MET A 73 -5.78 7.14 2.94
C MET A 73 -4.93 5.87 3.04
N GLY A 74 -4.17 5.57 1.99
CA GLY A 74 -3.10 4.58 2.00
C GLY A 74 -1.76 5.29 2.00
N PHE A 75 -0.79 4.81 2.79
CA PHE A 75 0.57 5.34 2.73
C PHE A 75 1.61 4.21 2.79
N SER A 76 2.67 4.35 2.00
CA SER A 76 3.85 3.51 2.03
C SER A 76 4.97 4.24 2.76
N ARG A 77 5.77 3.51 3.53
CA ARG A 77 6.94 4.10 4.21
C ARG A 77 7.95 4.61 3.19
N TRP A 78 8.44 5.85 3.39
CA TRP A 78 9.54 6.41 2.60
C TRP A 78 10.78 5.54 2.77
N THR A 79 11.34 5.06 1.66
CA THR A 79 12.63 4.34 1.65
C THR A 79 13.66 5.19 0.93
N THR A 80 14.95 4.90 1.13
CA THR A 80 16.10 5.62 0.54
C THR A 80 15.96 5.87 -0.97
N SER A 81 15.28 5.01 -1.73
CA SER A 81 14.99 5.23 -3.16
C SER A 81 14.27 6.54 -3.47
N LEU A 82 13.42 7.04 -2.58
CA LEU A 82 12.66 8.27 -2.81
C LEU A 82 13.53 9.52 -2.62
N TYR A 83 14.50 9.46 -1.70
CA TYR A 83 15.52 10.49 -1.54
C TYR A 83 16.38 10.65 -2.81
N ASN A 84 16.66 9.56 -3.51
CA ASN A 84 17.44 9.55 -4.76
C ASN A 84 16.64 10.02 -6.00
N ILE A 85 15.33 10.21 -5.89
CA ILE A 85 14.52 10.80 -6.97
C ILE A 85 14.33 12.30 -6.75
N LEU A 86 14.43 12.75 -5.49
CA LEU A 86 14.31 14.15 -5.10
C LEU A 86 15.66 14.88 -5.06
N ASN A 87 16.78 14.19 -5.29
CA ASN A 87 18.13 14.73 -5.45
C ASN A 87 18.76 14.14 -6.71
#